data_AF-A0A3B9NNR1-F1
#
_entry.id   AF-A0A3B9NNR1-F1
#
_cell.length_a   1.000
_cell.length_b   1.000
_cell.length_c   1.000
_cell.angle_alpha   90.00
_cell.angle_beta   90.00
_cell.angle_gamma   90.00
#
_symmetry.space_group_name_H-M   'P 1'
#
loop_
_entity.id
_entity.type
_entity.pdbx_description
1 polymer ?
#
loop_
_entity_poly.entity_id
_entity_poly.type
_entity_poly.pdbx_seq_one_letter_code
_entity_poly.pdbx_strand_id
1 'polypeptide(L)'
;MITVKAIKPRFQNRVKPTLARQTRRAIAGVIALTSCFWLPAALGWSATGHQLTCEVAASQLTDPVKTRIQALMQALPDAQRDDLFDGKALTFADLCTWADQVRPLKQYRSVASWHYVNVARDASSVNFDKCVTGCLLTAIETHIGLLQQTELSPWPRLQSLMFLSHWIGDLHQPLHVSFFEDLGGNRTQVTGYDDCANLHGVWDFCLVSTTGKSRSDLLVELLALPGADGFDQ
;
A
#
# COMPACT_ATOMS: atom_id res chain seq x y z
N MET A 1 -6.26 23.27 13.56
CA MET A 1 -5.19 23.82 14.42
C MET A 1 -4.47 22.64 15.06
N ILE A 2 -3.35 22.20 14.47
CA ILE A 2 -2.63 20.99 14.88
C ILE A 2 -1.75 21.35 16.07
N THR A 3 -1.93 20.70 17.22
CA THR A 3 -1.11 20.95 18.42
C THR A 3 -0.21 19.75 18.67
N VAL A 4 1.10 19.92 18.50
CA VAL A 4 2.13 18.90 18.80
C VAL A 4 2.55 19.05 20.25
N LYS A 5 2.44 18.00 21.07
CA LYS A 5 2.87 18.01 22.47
C LYS A 5 3.97 16.97 22.68
N ALA A 6 5.16 17.42 23.08
CA ALA A 6 6.28 16.55 23.44
C ALA A 6 6.03 15.88 24.79
N ILE A 7 6.19 14.56 24.87
CA ILE A 7 6.03 13.76 26.09
C ILE A 7 7.41 13.43 26.67
N LYS A 8 7.65 13.78 27.94
CA LYS A 8 8.81 13.33 28.74
C LYS A 8 8.59 11.90 29.27
N PRO A 9 9.65 11.07 29.39
CA PRO A 9 9.52 9.71 29.90
C PRO A 9 9.29 9.71 31.42
N ARG A 10 8.31 8.92 31.87
CA ARG A 10 7.98 8.67 33.28
C ARG A 10 8.47 7.26 33.64
N PHE A 11 9.53 7.17 34.42
CA PHE A 11 9.96 5.92 35.05
C PHE A 11 8.93 5.50 36.11
N GLN A 12 8.35 4.31 35.98
CA GLN A 12 7.53 3.69 37.02
C GLN A 12 8.27 2.50 37.63
N ASN A 13 8.46 2.54 38.95
CA ASN A 13 8.98 1.43 39.75
C ASN A 13 7.92 0.33 39.86
N ARG A 14 8.31 -0.92 39.56
CA ARG A 14 7.49 -2.12 39.75
C ARG A 14 7.32 -2.42 41.23
N VAL A 15 6.07 -2.49 41.70
CA VAL A 15 5.70 -3.19 42.93
C VAL A 15 5.18 -4.58 42.53
N LYS A 16 5.72 -5.64 43.14
CA LYS A 16 5.32 -7.04 42.89
C LYS A 16 3.93 -7.32 43.50
N PRO A 17 3.04 -8.08 42.83
CA PRO A 17 1.76 -8.46 43.41
C PRO A 17 1.91 -9.66 44.35
N THR A 18 1.29 -9.57 45.52
CA THR A 18 1.12 -10.68 46.48
C THR A 18 -0.04 -11.58 46.07
N LEU A 19 0.17 -12.90 46.16
CA LEU A 19 -0.82 -13.95 45.97
C LEU A 19 -1.94 -13.82 47.01
N ALA A 20 -3.13 -13.36 46.63
CA ALA A 20 -4.40 -13.71 47.25
C ALA A 20 -5.58 -13.05 46.51
N ARG A 21 -6.21 -13.80 45.59
CA ARG A 21 -7.64 -13.77 45.22
C ARG A 21 -7.82 -14.44 43.84
N GLN A 22 -7.69 -15.75 43.83
CA GLN A 22 -8.42 -16.58 42.88
C GLN A 22 -9.88 -16.66 43.34
N THR A 23 -10.77 -16.85 42.37
CA THR A 23 -12.25 -16.89 42.44
C THR A 23 -12.94 -15.54 42.27
N ARG A 24 -13.80 -15.47 41.23
CA ARG A 24 -14.54 -14.31 40.68
C ARG A 24 -13.89 -13.50 39.55
N ARG A 25 -13.32 -14.16 38.53
CA ARG A 25 -13.15 -13.58 37.17
C ARG A 25 -13.27 -14.66 36.10
N ALA A 26 -14.45 -15.27 35.97
CA ALA A 26 -14.70 -16.28 34.93
C ALA A 26 -15.85 -15.93 33.97
N ILE A 27 -16.47 -14.75 34.10
CA ILE A 27 -17.58 -14.32 33.22
C ILE A 27 -17.24 -13.03 32.44
N ALA A 28 -16.21 -12.28 32.84
CA ALA A 28 -15.74 -11.11 32.09
C ALA A 28 -14.73 -11.44 30.97
N GLY A 29 -14.31 -12.70 30.83
CA GLY A 29 -13.27 -13.12 29.89
C GLY A 29 -13.76 -13.60 28.52
N VAL A 30 -15.06 -13.85 28.34
CA VAL A 30 -15.60 -14.42 27.09
C VAL A 30 -16.14 -13.35 26.14
N ILE A 31 -16.57 -12.19 26.65
CA ILE A 31 -17.09 -11.09 25.82
C ILE A 31 -15.95 -10.22 25.23
N ALA A 32 -14.74 -10.30 25.78
CA ALA A 32 -13.58 -9.53 25.31
C ALA A 32 -12.76 -10.21 24.19
N LEU A 33 -13.12 -11.45 23.78
CA LEU A 33 -12.37 -12.22 22.78
C LEU A 33 -13.07 -12.31 21.41
N THR A 34 -14.30 -11.81 21.28
CA THR A 34 -15.04 -11.80 20.00
C THR A 34 -15.05 -10.45 19.29
N SER A 35 -14.38 -9.42 19.83
CA SER A 35 -14.37 -8.07 19.24
C SER A 35 -13.07 -7.71 18.50
N CYS A 36 -12.23 -8.70 18.17
CA CYS A 36 -10.92 -8.46 17.53
C CYS A 36 -10.80 -9.00 16.10
N PHE A 37 -11.91 -9.44 15.49
CA PHE A 37 -12.00 -9.70 14.06
C PHE A 37 -12.96 -8.66 13.50
N TRP A 38 -12.65 -8.10 12.32
CA TRP A 38 -13.23 -6.88 11.74
C TRP A 38 -12.55 -5.57 12.16
N LEU A 39 -11.23 -5.49 12.03
CA LEU A 39 -10.68 -4.21 11.56
C LEU A 39 -11.05 -4.11 10.08
N PRO A 40 -11.82 -3.08 9.64
CA PRO A 40 -11.98 -2.85 8.21
C PRO A 40 -10.59 -2.66 7.62
N ALA A 41 -10.30 -3.34 6.50
CA ALA A 41 -9.10 -3.06 5.73
C ALA A 41 -9.10 -1.56 5.46
N ALA A 42 -8.18 -0.85 6.09
CA ALA A 42 -8.16 0.58 6.05
C ALA A 42 -7.93 0.96 4.57
N LEU A 43 -8.75 1.88 4.04
CA LEU A 43 -8.87 2.12 2.60
C LEU A 43 -8.15 3.42 2.28
N GLY A 44 -7.02 3.38 1.58
CA GLY A 44 -6.30 4.52 0.99
C GLY A 44 -5.23 4.00 0.05
N TRP A 45 -4.11 4.72 -0.19
CA TRP A 45 -3.03 4.27 -1.10
C TRP A 45 -2.54 2.83 -0.87
N SER A 46 -2.90 2.18 0.24
CA SER A 46 -2.97 0.72 0.33
C SER A 46 -3.90 0.08 -0.74
N ALA A 47 -4.62 -1.00 -0.42
CA ALA A 47 -5.31 -1.80 -1.42
C ALA A 47 -6.25 -0.99 -2.34
N THR A 48 -7.05 -0.08 -1.77
CA THR A 48 -8.03 0.70 -2.55
C THR A 48 -7.39 1.72 -3.47
N GLY A 49 -6.36 2.42 -3.02
CA GLY A 49 -5.69 3.45 -3.82
C GLY A 49 -4.96 2.83 -5.00
N HIS A 50 -4.21 1.75 -4.80
CA HIS A 50 -3.59 1.01 -5.93
C HIS A 50 -4.63 0.49 -6.92
N GLN A 51 -5.75 -0.03 -6.42
CA GLN A 51 -6.85 -0.47 -7.29
C GLN A 51 -7.43 0.71 -8.09
N LEU A 52 -7.74 1.84 -7.44
CA LEU A 52 -8.28 3.03 -8.10
C LEU A 52 -7.29 3.62 -9.12
N THR A 53 -6.00 3.70 -8.79
CA THR A 53 -4.96 4.13 -9.74
C THR A 53 -4.97 3.26 -10.99
N CYS A 54 -5.09 1.94 -10.83
CA CYS A 54 -5.15 1.02 -11.95
C CYS A 54 -6.49 1.01 -12.69
N GLU A 55 -7.62 1.26 -12.01
CA GLU A 55 -8.93 1.42 -12.66
C GLU A 55 -8.96 2.69 -13.52
N VAL A 56 -8.44 3.81 -13.00
CA VAL A 56 -8.29 5.07 -13.76
C VAL A 56 -7.30 4.88 -14.91
N ALA A 57 -6.15 4.24 -14.69
CA ALA A 57 -5.23 3.95 -15.79
C ALA A 57 -5.91 3.09 -16.86
N ALA A 58 -6.60 2.01 -16.45
CA ALA A 58 -7.29 1.11 -17.36
C ALA A 58 -8.42 1.78 -18.15
N SER A 59 -9.13 2.77 -17.59
CA SER A 59 -10.16 3.50 -18.34
C SER A 59 -9.59 4.25 -19.53
N GLN A 60 -8.34 4.72 -19.44
CA GLN A 60 -7.64 5.46 -20.51
C GLN A 60 -6.91 4.56 -21.52
N LEU A 61 -6.81 3.26 -21.27
CA LEU A 61 -6.17 2.34 -22.22
C LEU A 61 -7.06 2.05 -23.42
N THR A 62 -6.44 1.91 -24.58
CA THR A 62 -7.12 1.43 -25.80
C THR A 62 -7.50 -0.04 -25.67
N ASP A 63 -8.54 -0.48 -26.37
CA ASP A 63 -9.01 -1.87 -26.34
C ASP A 63 -7.93 -2.91 -26.73
N PRO A 64 -7.05 -2.65 -27.71
CA PRO A 64 -5.93 -3.55 -27.99
C PRO A 64 -4.98 -3.71 -26.80
N VAL A 65 -4.73 -2.65 -26.02
CA VAL A 65 -3.86 -2.72 -24.83
C VAL A 65 -4.57 -3.47 -23.70
N LYS A 66 -5.85 -3.19 -23.45
CA LYS A 66 -6.68 -3.93 -22.48
C LYS A 66 -6.67 -5.42 -22.77
N THR A 67 -6.82 -5.81 -24.04
CA THR A 67 -6.78 -7.20 -24.49
C THR A 67 -5.42 -7.86 -24.20
N ARG A 68 -4.31 -7.15 -24.46
CA ARG A 68 -2.96 -7.64 -24.15
C ARG A 68 -2.74 -7.84 -22.64
N ILE A 69 -3.24 -6.93 -21.82
CA ILE A 69 -3.18 -7.06 -20.36
C ILE A 69 -3.98 -8.29 -19.91
N GLN A 70 -5.22 -8.46 -20.38
CA GLN A 70 -6.04 -9.63 -20.06
C GLN A 70 -5.39 -10.95 -20.46
N ALA A 71 -4.70 -10.99 -21.61
CA ALA A 71 -3.94 -12.16 -22.04
C ALA A 71 -2.74 -12.43 -21.11
N LEU A 72 -1.99 -11.39 -20.72
CA LEU A 72 -0.88 -11.53 -19.77
C LEU A 72 -1.37 -12.00 -18.39
N MET A 73 -2.54 -11.55 -17.92
CA MET A 73 -3.11 -11.97 -16.64
C MET A 73 -3.36 -13.49 -16.54
N GLN A 74 -3.49 -14.19 -17.66
CA GLN A 74 -3.59 -15.66 -17.68
C GLN A 74 -2.31 -16.36 -17.22
N ALA A 75 -1.18 -15.63 -17.16
CA ALA A 75 0.09 -16.15 -16.68
C ALA A 75 0.22 -16.13 -15.14
N LEU A 76 -0.77 -15.62 -14.40
CA LEU A 76 -0.77 -15.66 -12.94
C LEU A 76 -0.86 -17.11 -12.47
N PRO A 77 0.12 -17.64 -11.70
CA PRO A 77 0.06 -18.99 -11.18
C PRO A 77 -1.14 -19.20 -10.27
N ASP A 78 -1.79 -20.35 -10.37
CA ASP A 78 -2.95 -20.69 -9.54
C ASP A 78 -2.63 -20.57 -8.04
N ALA A 79 -1.45 -21.01 -7.61
CA ALA A 79 -0.98 -20.84 -6.23
C ALA A 79 -0.96 -19.35 -5.80
N GLN A 80 -0.55 -18.43 -6.68
CA GLN A 80 -0.59 -16.99 -6.34
C GLN A 80 -2.04 -16.47 -6.28
N ARG A 81 -2.91 -16.93 -7.18
CA ARG A 81 -4.34 -16.58 -7.19
C ARG A 81 -5.04 -17.06 -5.92
N ASP A 82 -4.78 -18.30 -5.54
CA ASP A 82 -5.41 -18.96 -4.39
C ASP A 82 -4.86 -18.39 -3.08
N ASP A 83 -3.53 -18.32 -2.92
CA ASP A 83 -2.90 -17.93 -1.66
C ASP A 83 -3.02 -16.43 -1.36
N LEU A 84 -3.01 -15.57 -2.39
CA LEU A 84 -2.98 -14.11 -2.20
C LEU A 84 -4.31 -13.42 -2.47
N PHE A 85 -5.23 -14.11 -3.16
CA PHE A 85 -6.51 -13.53 -3.57
C PHE A 85 -7.72 -14.45 -3.38
N ASP A 86 -7.59 -15.49 -2.56
CA ASP A 86 -8.69 -16.41 -2.20
C ASP A 86 -9.34 -17.08 -3.43
N GLY A 87 -8.58 -17.30 -4.50
CA GLY A 87 -9.04 -18.02 -5.70
C GLY A 87 -10.09 -17.28 -6.53
N LYS A 88 -10.36 -16.00 -6.23
CA LYS A 88 -11.41 -15.22 -6.91
C LYS A 88 -11.04 -14.86 -8.35
N ALA A 89 -12.05 -14.49 -9.14
CA ALA A 89 -11.83 -13.84 -10.43
C ALA A 89 -11.20 -12.46 -10.19
N LEU A 90 -10.12 -12.16 -10.90
CA LEU A 90 -9.32 -10.94 -10.70
C LEU A 90 -9.43 -10.01 -11.90
N THR A 91 -9.59 -8.73 -11.60
CA THR A 91 -9.38 -7.64 -12.56
C THR A 91 -7.91 -7.22 -12.57
N PHE A 92 -7.51 -6.40 -13.55
CA PHE A 92 -6.16 -5.83 -13.54
C PHE A 92 -5.90 -4.97 -12.29
N ALA A 93 -6.91 -4.23 -11.85
CA ALA A 93 -6.84 -3.40 -10.66
C ALA A 93 -6.58 -4.22 -9.39
N ASP A 94 -7.17 -5.41 -9.26
CA ASP A 94 -6.90 -6.30 -8.13
C ASP A 94 -5.43 -6.74 -8.10
N LEU A 95 -4.81 -6.96 -9.27
CA LEU A 95 -3.40 -7.32 -9.37
C LEU A 95 -2.45 -6.17 -9.02
N CYS A 96 -2.91 -4.92 -9.00
CA CYS A 96 -2.08 -3.79 -8.60
C CYS A 96 -1.76 -3.74 -7.11
N THR A 97 -2.41 -4.59 -6.29
CA THR A 97 -2.04 -4.77 -4.87
C THR A 97 -1.05 -5.92 -4.67
N TRP A 98 -0.69 -6.64 -5.75
CA TRP A 98 0.10 -7.87 -5.65
C TRP A 98 1.49 -7.65 -5.04
N ALA A 99 2.15 -6.52 -5.33
CA ALA A 99 3.48 -6.23 -4.81
C ALA A 99 3.51 -6.21 -3.27
N ASP A 100 2.51 -5.59 -2.64
CA ASP A 100 2.34 -5.61 -1.18
C ASP A 100 2.06 -7.01 -0.63
N GLN A 101 1.23 -7.80 -1.32
CA GLN A 101 0.90 -9.17 -0.93
C GLN A 101 2.14 -10.07 -0.93
N VAL A 102 3.04 -9.87 -1.88
CA VAL A 102 4.25 -10.70 -2.01
C VAL A 102 5.45 -10.17 -1.23
N ARG A 103 5.43 -8.90 -0.82
CA ARG A 103 6.46 -8.25 0.01
C ARG A 103 6.95 -9.09 1.21
N PRO A 104 6.10 -9.76 2.02
CA PRO A 104 6.56 -10.57 3.15
C PRO A 104 7.20 -11.90 2.73
N LEU A 105 7.02 -12.36 1.49
CA LEU A 105 7.48 -13.67 1.04
C LEU A 105 9.00 -13.66 0.80
N LYS A 106 9.67 -14.76 1.21
CA LYS A 106 11.13 -14.88 1.14
C LYS A 106 11.70 -14.61 -0.26
N GLN A 107 11.00 -15.05 -1.31
CA GLN A 107 11.42 -14.92 -2.71
C GLN A 107 11.40 -13.48 -3.24
N TYR A 108 10.71 -12.54 -2.58
CA TYR A 108 10.63 -11.13 -2.97
C TYR A 108 11.35 -10.19 -2.01
N ARG A 109 12.18 -10.72 -1.09
CA ARG A 109 12.94 -9.90 -0.13
C ARG A 109 13.85 -8.87 -0.79
N SER A 110 14.38 -9.16 -1.99
CA SER A 110 15.25 -8.24 -2.73
C SER A 110 14.55 -6.97 -3.21
N VAL A 111 13.21 -7.02 -3.36
CA VAL A 111 12.40 -5.88 -3.83
C VAL A 111 11.49 -5.32 -2.73
N ALA A 112 11.50 -5.89 -1.52
CA ALA A 112 10.59 -5.50 -0.45
C ALA A 112 10.79 -4.06 0.08
N SER A 113 11.96 -3.46 -0.17
CA SER A 113 12.25 -2.06 0.17
C SER A 113 11.99 -1.09 -0.98
N TRP A 114 11.54 -1.58 -2.14
CA TRP A 114 11.37 -0.76 -3.35
C TRP A 114 10.12 0.11 -3.31
N HIS A 115 9.24 -0.03 -2.33
CA HIS A 115 7.98 0.74 -2.22
C HIS A 115 8.16 2.24 -1.95
N TYR A 116 9.37 2.70 -1.61
CA TYR A 116 9.61 4.08 -1.21
C TYR A 116 11.00 4.58 -1.60
N VAL A 117 11.16 5.90 -1.52
CA VAL A 117 12.45 6.59 -1.50
C VAL A 117 12.43 7.56 -0.33
N ASN A 118 13.41 7.40 0.56
CA ASN A 118 13.58 8.28 1.71
C ASN A 118 14.75 9.23 1.48
N VAL A 119 14.53 10.52 1.71
CA VAL A 119 15.52 11.59 1.57
C VAL A 119 15.83 12.23 2.93
N ALA A 120 16.97 12.93 3.01
CA ALA A 120 17.29 13.73 4.20
C ALA A 120 16.32 14.92 4.34
N ARG A 121 16.08 15.39 5.56
CA ARG A 121 15.13 16.49 5.81
C ARG A 121 15.49 17.82 5.13
N ASP A 122 16.76 18.07 4.91
CA ASP A 122 17.30 19.26 4.25
C ASP A 122 17.53 19.04 2.73
N ALA A 123 17.15 17.88 2.20
CA ALA A 123 17.26 17.62 0.77
C ALA A 123 16.30 18.53 -0.02
N SER A 124 16.85 19.24 -1.00
CA SER A 124 16.09 20.06 -1.95
C SER A 124 15.67 19.29 -3.21
N SER A 125 16.13 18.04 -3.36
CA SER A 125 15.81 17.18 -4.49
C SER A 125 15.89 15.70 -4.10
N VAL A 126 15.20 14.87 -4.87
CA VAL A 126 15.35 13.41 -4.85
C VAL A 126 16.46 13.05 -5.83
N ASN A 127 17.46 12.29 -5.37
CA ASN A 127 18.58 11.87 -6.19
C ASN A 127 18.51 10.35 -6.46
N PHE A 128 18.39 10.00 -7.74
CA PHE A 128 18.35 8.62 -8.22
C PHE A 128 19.59 7.80 -7.82
N ASP A 129 20.78 8.41 -7.86
CA ASP A 129 22.05 7.74 -7.54
C ASP A 129 22.12 7.26 -6.08
N LYS A 130 21.28 7.81 -5.20
CA LYS A 130 21.19 7.37 -3.80
C LYS A 130 20.40 6.07 -3.63
N CYS A 131 19.77 5.56 -4.68
CA CYS A 131 19.00 4.31 -4.67
C CYS A 131 19.86 3.06 -4.94
N VAL A 132 21.07 3.02 -4.38
CA VAL A 132 22.09 1.99 -4.65
C VAL A 132 21.62 0.57 -4.29
N THR A 133 20.84 0.42 -3.22
CA THR A 133 20.32 -0.88 -2.76
C THR A 133 18.94 -1.22 -3.36
N GLY A 134 18.46 -0.41 -4.30
CA GLY A 134 17.10 -0.48 -4.82
C GLY A 134 16.12 0.38 -4.00
N CYS A 135 15.34 1.18 -4.70
CA CYS A 135 14.28 2.03 -4.18
C CYS A 135 13.18 2.15 -5.24
N LEU A 136 12.14 2.93 -4.94
CA LEU A 136 11.03 3.17 -5.85
C LEU A 136 11.43 3.63 -7.26
N LEU A 137 12.42 4.52 -7.37
CA LEU A 137 12.85 5.04 -8.66
C LEU A 137 13.53 3.97 -9.53
N THR A 138 14.48 3.21 -8.96
CA THR A 138 15.15 2.12 -9.68
C THR A 138 14.20 0.96 -9.96
N ALA A 139 13.18 0.75 -9.12
CA ALA A 139 12.14 -0.23 -9.33
C ALA A 139 11.29 0.06 -10.56
N ILE A 140 10.92 1.34 -10.78
CA ILE A 140 10.18 1.78 -11.95
C ILE A 140 11.00 1.52 -13.22
N GLU A 141 12.25 1.99 -13.28
CA GLU A 141 13.12 1.76 -14.45
C GLU A 141 13.34 0.28 -14.73
N THR A 142 13.58 -0.52 -13.68
CA THR A 142 13.79 -1.97 -13.80
C THR A 142 12.58 -2.64 -14.42
N HIS A 143 11.38 -2.36 -13.92
CA HIS A 143 10.17 -3.05 -14.39
C HIS A 143 9.64 -2.50 -15.72
N ILE A 144 9.94 -1.24 -16.09
CA ILE A 144 9.76 -0.77 -17.47
C ILE A 144 10.65 -1.59 -18.41
N GLY A 145 11.94 -1.72 -18.11
CA GLY A 145 12.88 -2.46 -18.95
C GLY A 145 12.51 -3.94 -19.10
N LEU A 146 12.12 -4.60 -18.00
CA LEU A 146 11.67 -6.00 -18.04
C LEU A 146 10.33 -6.17 -18.78
N LEU A 147 9.39 -5.23 -18.65
CA LEU A 147 8.10 -5.32 -19.36
C LEU A 147 8.26 -5.19 -20.88
N GLN A 148 9.25 -4.40 -21.32
CA GLN A 148 9.59 -4.20 -22.73
C GLN A 148 10.28 -5.42 -23.38
N GLN A 149 10.87 -6.32 -22.58
CA GLN A 149 11.49 -7.55 -23.06
C GLN A 149 10.44 -8.58 -23.49
N THR A 150 10.08 -8.56 -24.77
CA THR A 150 9.01 -9.41 -25.33
C THR A 150 9.35 -10.90 -25.38
N GLU A 151 10.63 -11.23 -25.29
CA GLU A 151 11.19 -12.58 -25.26
C GLU A 151 11.05 -13.27 -23.90
N LEU A 152 10.79 -12.52 -22.83
CA LEU A 152 10.52 -13.10 -21.52
C LEU A 152 9.24 -13.94 -21.57
N SER A 153 9.23 -15.01 -20.77
CA SER A 153 8.02 -15.80 -20.60
C SER A 153 6.88 -14.95 -20.01
N PRO A 154 5.61 -15.34 -20.23
CA PRO A 154 4.47 -14.52 -19.82
C PRO A 154 4.43 -14.15 -18.33
N TRP A 155 4.89 -15.04 -17.44
CA TRP A 155 4.85 -14.80 -16.00
C TRP A 155 5.78 -13.66 -15.53
N PRO A 156 7.10 -13.66 -15.82
CA PRO A 156 7.97 -12.51 -15.55
C PRO A 156 7.48 -11.19 -16.13
N ARG A 157 6.84 -11.22 -17.32
CA ARG A 157 6.24 -10.02 -17.92
C ARG A 157 5.02 -9.54 -17.14
N LEU A 158 4.15 -10.45 -16.70
CA LEU A 158 3.03 -10.11 -15.83
C LEU A 158 3.53 -9.57 -14.48
N GLN A 159 4.53 -10.20 -13.85
CA GLN A 159 5.14 -9.68 -12.62
C GLN A 159 5.66 -8.27 -12.82
N SER A 160 6.32 -8.00 -13.95
CA SER A 160 6.84 -6.67 -14.27
C SER A 160 5.72 -5.64 -14.42
N LEU A 161 4.62 -6.00 -15.07
CA LEU A 161 3.44 -5.14 -15.16
C LEU A 161 2.82 -4.87 -13.77
N MET A 162 2.61 -5.91 -12.96
CA MET A 162 2.03 -5.76 -11.61
C MET A 162 2.90 -4.89 -10.70
N PHE A 163 4.21 -5.13 -10.71
CA PHE A 163 5.17 -4.32 -9.98
C PHE A 163 5.18 -2.87 -10.47
N LEU A 164 5.33 -2.64 -11.77
CA LEU A 164 5.34 -1.29 -12.33
C LEU A 164 4.08 -0.50 -11.97
N SER A 165 2.90 -1.12 -12.12
CA SER A 165 1.63 -0.47 -11.78
C SER A 165 1.53 -0.13 -10.29
N HIS A 166 2.02 -1.00 -9.42
CA HIS A 166 2.10 -0.72 -7.99
C HIS A 166 3.07 0.43 -7.69
N TRP A 167 4.28 0.41 -8.24
CA TRP A 167 5.29 1.46 -8.05
C TRP A 167 4.83 2.84 -8.50
N ILE A 168 4.08 2.92 -9.60
CA ILE A 168 3.50 4.19 -10.02
C ILE A 168 2.47 4.69 -9.01
N GLY A 169 1.69 3.81 -8.39
CA GLY A 169 0.83 4.18 -7.26
C GLY A 169 1.63 4.69 -6.06
N ASP A 170 2.62 3.92 -5.63
CA ASP A 170 3.53 4.29 -4.54
C ASP A 170 4.21 5.64 -4.78
N LEU A 171 4.62 5.93 -6.01
CA LEU A 171 5.29 7.20 -6.37
C LEU A 171 4.40 8.42 -6.09
N HIS A 172 3.09 8.26 -6.26
CA HIS A 172 2.12 9.33 -6.07
C HIS A 172 1.60 9.40 -4.63
N GLN A 173 1.93 8.43 -3.77
CA GLN A 173 1.72 8.52 -2.32
C GLN A 173 2.80 9.45 -1.72
N PRO A 174 2.46 10.67 -1.26
CA PRO A 174 3.48 11.67 -0.90
C PRO A 174 4.45 11.24 0.20
N LEU A 175 4.06 10.30 1.06
CA LEU A 175 4.87 9.77 2.15
C LEU A 175 5.71 8.55 1.77
N HIS A 176 5.57 8.03 0.55
CA HIS A 176 6.52 7.08 -0.04
C HIS A 176 7.72 7.79 -0.69
N VAL A 177 7.64 9.11 -0.88
CA VAL A 177 8.74 9.97 -1.35
C VAL A 177 9.02 11.03 -0.28
N SER A 178 9.63 10.61 0.84
CA SER A 178 9.59 11.42 2.06
C SER A 178 10.82 11.28 2.94
N PHE A 179 10.75 11.74 4.19
CA PHE A 179 11.93 11.91 5.04
C PHE A 179 12.37 10.61 5.70
N PHE A 180 13.68 10.36 5.67
CA PHE A 180 14.29 9.20 6.30
C PHE A 180 14.11 9.20 7.82
N GLU A 181 14.19 10.37 8.46
CA GLU A 181 14.22 10.48 9.92
C GLU A 181 12.92 9.99 10.58
N ASP A 182 11.78 10.25 9.94
CA ASP A 182 10.46 9.80 10.40
C ASP A 182 9.92 8.58 9.64
N LEU A 183 10.75 7.95 8.80
CA LEU A 183 10.40 6.79 7.96
C LEU A 183 9.17 7.06 7.09
N GLY A 184 9.17 8.20 6.40
CA GLY A 184 8.04 8.67 5.61
C GLY A 184 6.80 8.88 6.46
N GLY A 185 6.93 9.51 7.63
CA GLY A 185 5.80 9.77 8.52
C GLY A 185 5.32 8.58 9.36
N ASN A 186 5.91 7.38 9.23
CA ASN A 186 5.57 6.23 10.09
C ASN A 186 5.87 6.49 11.57
N ARG A 187 6.86 7.34 11.87
CA ARG A 187 7.21 7.75 13.25
C ARG A 187 6.52 9.03 13.71
N THR A 188 5.71 9.65 12.84
CA THR A 188 4.99 10.89 13.14
C THR A 188 3.60 10.55 13.65
N GLN A 189 3.43 10.54 14.97
CA GLN A 189 2.14 10.23 15.60
C GLN A 189 1.10 11.32 15.34
N VAL A 190 -0.15 10.90 15.09
CA VAL A 190 -1.29 11.79 14.87
C VAL A 190 -2.45 11.39 15.77
N THR A 191 -3.39 12.30 15.97
CA THR A 191 -4.61 12.11 16.77
C THR A 191 -5.79 12.68 16.01
N GLY A 192 -7.00 12.12 16.22
CA GLY A 192 -8.22 12.60 15.54
C GLY A 192 -8.57 11.84 14.25
N TYR A 193 -7.90 10.72 13.99
CA TYR A 193 -8.29 9.73 12.99
C TYR A 193 -8.48 8.40 13.72
N ASP A 194 -9.71 7.88 13.71
CA ASP A 194 -10.13 6.80 14.61
C ASP A 194 -9.36 5.48 14.39
N ASP A 195 -8.69 5.31 13.24
CA ASP A 195 -7.95 4.10 12.87
C ASP A 195 -6.48 4.33 12.47
N CYS A 196 -5.97 5.57 12.52
CA CYS A 196 -4.59 5.88 12.11
C CYS A 196 -3.77 6.50 13.23
N ALA A 197 -2.78 5.74 13.70
CA ALA A 197 -1.88 6.17 14.77
C ALA A 197 -0.72 7.07 14.29
N ASN A 198 -0.40 7.07 12.99
CA ASN A 198 0.70 7.85 12.42
C ASN A 198 0.31 8.50 11.08
N LEU A 199 1.11 9.48 10.66
CA LEU A 199 0.86 10.29 9.47
C LEU A 199 0.89 9.44 8.19
N HIS A 200 1.79 8.46 8.09
CA HIS A 200 1.84 7.54 6.95
C HIS A 200 0.52 6.80 6.77
N GLY A 201 0.00 6.23 7.86
CA GLY A 201 -1.28 5.54 7.86
C GLY A 201 -2.45 6.47 7.52
N VAL A 202 -2.39 7.77 7.85
CA VAL A 202 -3.43 8.70 7.42
C VAL A 202 -3.49 8.80 5.89
N TRP A 203 -2.35 8.88 5.22
CA TRP A 203 -2.30 8.95 3.75
C TRP A 203 -2.62 7.62 3.08
N ASP A 204 -2.06 6.52 3.60
CA ASP A 204 -2.31 5.17 3.06
C ASP A 204 -3.70 4.65 3.32
N PHE A 205 -4.40 5.22 4.30
CA PHE A 205 -5.65 4.66 4.77
C PHE A 205 -6.67 5.73 5.17
N CYS A 206 -6.44 6.51 6.22
CA CYS A 206 -7.57 7.24 6.80
C CYS A 206 -8.20 8.31 5.89
N LEU A 207 -7.44 8.92 4.97
CA LEU A 207 -8.02 9.92 4.06
C LEU A 207 -9.11 9.35 3.14
N VAL A 208 -8.96 8.11 2.67
CA VAL A 208 -9.96 7.50 1.79
C VAL A 208 -11.03 6.77 2.61
N SER A 209 -10.68 6.11 3.72
CA SER A 209 -11.69 5.44 4.57
C SER A 209 -12.68 6.43 5.20
N THR A 210 -12.22 7.62 5.60
CA THR A 210 -13.08 8.67 6.17
C THR A 210 -14.07 9.26 5.18
N THR A 211 -13.92 9.03 3.87
CA THR A 211 -14.94 9.42 2.88
C THR A 211 -16.22 8.62 3.03
N GLY A 212 -16.16 7.40 3.59
CA GLY A 212 -17.27 6.46 3.65
C GLY A 212 -17.75 5.95 2.28
N LYS A 213 -17.02 6.25 1.20
CA LYS A 213 -17.39 5.91 -0.18
C LYS A 213 -16.90 4.54 -0.57
N SER A 214 -17.66 3.86 -1.42
CA SER A 214 -17.18 2.62 -2.04
C SER A 214 -16.10 2.92 -3.09
N ARG A 215 -15.32 1.89 -3.47
CA ARG A 215 -14.35 2.01 -4.56
C ARG A 215 -14.99 2.49 -5.86
N SER A 216 -16.18 1.98 -6.19
CA SER A 216 -16.93 2.43 -7.37
C SER A 216 -17.34 3.89 -7.31
N ASP A 217 -17.77 4.39 -6.15
CA ASP A 217 -18.15 5.80 -5.99
C ASP A 217 -16.92 6.71 -6.17
N LEU A 218 -15.79 6.33 -5.57
CA LEU A 218 -14.52 7.03 -5.72
C LEU A 218 -14.03 7.05 -7.18
N LEU A 219 -14.16 5.92 -7.88
CA LEU A 219 -13.78 5.84 -9.30
C LEU A 219 -14.59 6.81 -10.16
N VAL A 220 -15.91 6.88 -9.96
CA VAL A 220 -16.78 7.82 -10.68
C VAL A 220 -16.33 9.26 -10.46
N GLU A 221 -16.00 9.62 -9.22
CA GLU A 221 -15.52 10.96 -8.89
C GLU A 221 -14.16 11.27 -9.52
N LEU A 222 -13.22 10.32 -9.47
CA LEU A 222 -11.90 10.48 -10.07
C LEU A 222 -11.98 10.66 -11.59
N LEU A 223 -12.84 9.91 -12.26
CA LEU A 223 -13.05 10.03 -13.71
C LEU A 223 -13.77 11.31 -14.12
N ALA A 224 -14.48 11.96 -13.18
CA ALA A 224 -15.11 13.25 -13.39
C ALA A 224 -14.17 14.45 -13.16
N LEU A 225 -12.95 14.22 -12.67
CA LEU A 225 -11.97 15.29 -12.47
C LEU A 225 -11.46 15.82 -13.81
N PRO A 226 -11.27 17.16 -13.94
CA PRO A 226 -10.73 17.74 -15.16
C PRO A 226 -9.34 17.15 -15.50
N GLY A 227 -9.16 16.69 -16.74
CA GLY A 227 -7.91 16.10 -17.21
C GLY A 227 -7.79 14.59 -16.98
N ALA A 228 -8.79 13.95 -16.38
CA ALA A 228 -8.87 12.49 -16.36
C ALA A 228 -9.06 11.93 -17.79
N ASP A 229 -9.71 12.67 -18.67
CA ASP A 229 -10.07 12.33 -20.06
C ASP A 229 -8.98 12.63 -21.11
N GLY A 230 -7.81 13.16 -20.72
CA GLY A 230 -6.84 13.71 -21.67
C GLY A 230 -5.39 13.34 -21.41
N PHE A 231 -4.95 12.21 -21.96
CA PHE A 231 -3.53 11.95 -22.32
C PHE A 231 -3.35 11.86 -23.85
N ASP A 232 -4.25 12.46 -24.63
CA ASP A 232 -4.03 12.77 -26.04
C ASP A 232 -3.47 14.21 -26.15
N GLN A 233 -2.15 14.35 -25.94
CA GLN A 233 -1.34 15.40 -26.55
C GLN A 233 -0.01 14.83 -27.03
#